data_AF-A0A165ECB0-F1
#
_entry.id   AF-A0A165ECB0-F1
#
_cell.length_a   1.000
_cell.length_b   1.000
_cell.length_c   1.000
_cell.angle_alpha   90.00
_cell.angle_beta   90.00
_cell.angle_gamma   90.00
#
_symmetry.space_group_name_H-M   'P 1'
#
loop_
_entity.id
_entity.type
_entity.pdbx_description
1 polymer ?
#
loop_
_entity_poly.entity_id
_entity_poly.type
_entity_poly.pdbx_seq_one_letter_code
_entity_poly.pdbx_strand_id
1 'polypeptide(L)'
;MKLNEETNVEEEIVTNEENFPLFLYKNRECNMNKLTEGLMENEFLLRMGIGIFISPSVATFSVSTGPKGLRSARQGKAGRHKMTEITVEAIAYVAMQARLALSSDEQFHSGGQGNFSYLLFYNTVVDVLRSDTFAPFLPHVLAVWNRRLFPDETKARREHKSMSSGTALKLLRQLCKENQIAGRRKDVW
;
A
#
# COMPACT_ATOMS: atom_id res chain seq x y z
N MET A 1 46.08 24.08 25.45
CA MET A 1 44.64 23.75 25.61
C MET A 1 44.14 23.31 24.25
N LYS A 2 44.19 22.00 23.97
CA LYS A 2 43.68 21.43 22.71
C LYS A 2 42.19 21.20 22.92
N LEU A 3 41.36 21.83 22.11
CA LEU A 3 39.92 21.56 22.04
C LEU A 3 39.76 20.22 21.32
N ASN A 4 38.98 19.34 21.94
CA ASN A 4 38.67 18.02 21.41
C ASN A 4 37.51 18.25 20.43
N GLU A 5 37.79 18.25 19.13
CA GLU A 5 36.74 18.08 18.14
C GLU A 5 36.27 16.62 18.24
N GLU A 6 35.20 16.41 19.02
CA GLU A 6 34.39 15.21 18.94
C GLU A 6 33.70 15.23 17.58
N THR A 7 34.35 14.62 16.59
CA THR A 7 33.72 14.28 15.32
C THR A 7 32.60 13.29 15.61
N ASN A 8 31.39 13.82 15.78
CA ASN A 8 30.16 13.06 15.74
C ASN A 8 30.03 12.51 14.32
N VAL A 9 30.60 11.33 14.08
CA VAL A 9 30.36 10.58 12.86
C VAL A 9 28.93 10.08 12.99
N GLU A 10 27.98 10.87 12.52
CA GLU A 10 26.63 10.38 12.27
C GLU A 10 26.81 9.22 11.28
N GLU A 11 26.68 7.98 11.75
CA GLU A 11 26.66 6.81 10.89
C GLU A 11 25.54 7.05 9.86
N GLU A 12 25.95 7.36 8.64
CA GLU A 12 25.02 7.55 7.53
C GLU A 12 24.25 6.24 7.37
N ILE A 13 22.96 6.27 7.72
CA ILE A 13 22.10 5.10 7.59
C ILE A 13 22.04 4.79 6.09
N VAL A 14 22.77 3.76 5.67
CA VAL A 14 22.75 3.30 4.28
C VAL A 14 21.38 2.67 4.01
N THR A 15 20.45 3.47 3.50
CA THR A 15 19.16 2.98 3.02
C THR A 15 19.36 2.40 1.62
N ASN A 16 19.26 1.08 1.50
CA ASN A 16 19.20 0.37 0.22
C ASN A 16 17.72 0.10 -0.13
N GLU A 17 17.41 -0.03 -1.41
CA GLU A 17 16.09 -0.34 -1.98
C GLU A 17 15.49 -1.68 -1.50
N GLU A 18 16.34 -2.61 -1.06
CA GLU A 18 15.95 -3.89 -0.47
C GLU A 18 15.63 -3.78 1.03
N ASN A 19 16.12 -2.73 1.70
CA ASN A 19 15.89 -2.49 3.12
C ASN A 19 14.61 -1.70 3.32
N PHE A 20 13.53 -2.41 3.65
CA PHE A 20 12.22 -1.79 3.84
C PHE A 20 12.23 -0.81 5.03
N PRO A 21 11.94 0.48 4.79
CA PRO A 21 11.95 1.49 5.85
C PRO A 21 10.78 1.31 6.81
N LEU A 22 10.98 1.67 8.08
CA LEU A 22 9.99 1.50 9.15
C LEU A 22 8.65 2.21 8.88
N PHE A 23 8.62 3.27 8.05
CA PHE A 23 7.36 3.93 7.70
C PHE A 23 6.43 3.03 6.87
N LEU A 24 6.90 1.90 6.33
CA LEU A 24 6.03 0.90 5.70
C LEU A 24 5.28 0.08 6.74
N TYR A 25 5.85 -0.09 7.93
CA TYR A 25 5.32 -0.95 8.97
C TYR A 25 4.36 -0.21 9.89
N LYS A 26 3.28 -0.89 10.28
CA LYS A 26 2.33 -0.41 11.29
C LYS A 26 3.08 0.03 12.55
N ASN A 27 2.68 1.18 13.11
CA ASN A 27 3.32 1.79 14.28
C ASN A 27 4.83 2.10 14.14
N ARG A 28 5.41 1.95 12.94
CA ARG A 28 6.86 2.03 12.70
C ARG A 28 7.66 0.95 13.43
N GLU A 29 7.05 -0.22 13.63
CA GLU A 29 7.65 -1.36 14.32
C GLU A 29 7.77 -2.54 13.37
N CYS A 30 8.97 -3.09 13.22
CA CYS A 30 9.24 -4.26 12.39
C CYS A 30 9.56 -5.47 13.28
N ASN A 31 8.74 -6.52 13.20
CA ASN A 31 9.01 -7.79 13.85
C ASN A 31 9.95 -8.62 12.99
N MET A 32 11.23 -8.72 13.38
CA MET A 32 12.24 -9.45 12.61
C MET A 32 11.95 -10.96 12.50
N ASN A 33 11.16 -11.52 13.42
CA ASN A 33 10.72 -12.93 13.34
C ASN A 33 9.50 -13.11 12.42
N LYS A 34 8.83 -12.02 12.05
CA LYS A 34 7.62 -12.00 11.22
C LYS A 34 7.52 -10.71 10.40
N LEU A 35 8.37 -10.58 9.38
CA LEU A 35 8.48 -9.39 8.53
C LEU A 35 7.20 -9.02 7.75
N THR A 36 6.22 -9.91 7.68
CA THR A 36 4.92 -9.62 7.05
C THR A 36 3.95 -8.89 7.98
N GLU A 37 4.22 -8.88 9.28
CA GLU A 37 3.34 -8.28 10.28
C GLU A 37 3.33 -6.76 10.15
N GLY A 38 2.16 -6.19 9.84
CA GLY A 38 1.97 -4.74 9.74
C GLY A 38 2.62 -4.10 8.52
N LEU A 39 3.17 -4.87 7.58
CA LEU A 39 3.76 -4.34 6.36
C LEU A 39 2.71 -3.64 5.49
N MET A 40 3.02 -2.43 5.01
CA MET A 40 2.14 -1.52 4.26
C MET A 40 0.93 -0.98 5.04
N GLU A 41 0.95 -1.04 6.37
CA GLU A 41 -0.18 -0.63 7.23
C GLU A 41 0.12 0.58 8.12
N ASN A 42 1.21 1.29 7.86
CA ASN A 42 1.49 2.51 8.60
C ASN A 42 0.46 3.62 8.31
N GLU A 43 0.00 4.32 9.35
CA GLU A 43 -0.98 5.41 9.20
C GLU A 43 -0.46 6.57 8.34
N PHE A 44 0.84 6.88 8.39
CA PHE A 44 1.45 7.89 7.51
C PHE A 44 1.31 7.48 6.04
N LEU A 45 1.63 6.23 5.73
CA LEU A 45 1.54 5.68 4.38
C LEU A 45 0.08 5.68 3.87
N LEU A 46 -0.87 5.25 4.71
CA LEU A 46 -2.30 5.29 4.39
C LEU A 46 -2.78 6.73 4.13
N ARG A 47 -2.33 7.71 4.92
CA ARG A 47 -2.66 9.13 4.71
C ARG A 47 -2.06 9.69 3.43
N MET A 48 -0.84 9.30 3.07
CA MET A 48 -0.23 9.65 1.78
C MET A 48 -1.12 9.16 0.62
N GLY A 49 -1.59 7.91 0.71
CA GLY A 49 -2.56 7.34 -0.24
C GLY A 49 -3.85 8.16 -0.32
N ILE A 50 -4.43 8.56 0.82
CA ILE A 50 -5.62 9.43 0.86
C ILE A 50 -5.33 10.77 0.15
N GLY A 51 -4.16 11.37 0.40
CA GLY A 51 -3.78 12.64 -0.23
C GLY A 51 -3.68 12.53 -1.76
N ILE A 52 -3.13 11.42 -2.24
CA ILE A 52 -2.96 11.12 -3.67
C ILE A 52 -4.31 10.83 -4.35
N PHE A 53 -5.08 9.89 -3.79
CA PHE A 53 -6.27 9.34 -4.45
C PHE A 53 -7.59 10.04 -4.07
N ILE A 54 -7.66 10.73 -2.94
CA ILE A 54 -8.89 11.41 -2.49
C ILE A 54 -8.70 12.92 -2.56
N SER A 55 -8.02 13.49 -1.57
CA SER A 55 -7.57 14.88 -1.54
C SER A 55 -6.62 15.13 -0.35
N PRO A 56 -5.68 16.09 -0.44
CA PRO A 56 -4.81 16.48 0.67
C PRO A 56 -5.60 16.89 1.92
N SER A 57 -6.72 17.59 1.73
CA SER A 57 -7.57 18.04 2.82
C SER A 57 -8.19 16.89 3.62
N VAL A 58 -8.33 15.68 3.09
CA VAL A 58 -8.87 14.54 3.86
C VAL A 58 -7.74 13.84 4.62
N ALA A 59 -6.51 13.86 4.08
CA ALA A 59 -5.35 13.23 4.69
C ALA A 59 -4.87 13.93 5.97
N THR A 60 -5.07 15.24 6.09
CA THR A 60 -4.63 16.05 7.23
C THR A 60 -5.59 16.05 8.42
N PHE A 61 -6.81 15.53 8.27
CA PHE A 61 -7.78 15.54 9.37
C PHE A 61 -7.48 14.44 10.41
N SER A 62 -7.76 14.75 11.67
CA SER A 62 -7.61 13.83 12.79
C SER A 62 -8.72 12.77 12.79
N VAL A 63 -8.40 11.56 13.24
CA VAL A 63 -9.32 10.42 13.40
C VAL A 63 -10.47 10.75 14.37
N SER A 64 -10.34 11.81 15.20
CA SER A 64 -11.38 12.24 16.15
C SER A 64 -12.67 12.75 15.50
N THR A 65 -12.62 13.22 14.25
CA THR A 65 -13.81 13.53 13.45
C THR A 65 -14.14 12.32 12.58
N GLY A 66 -15.13 11.52 13.01
CA GLY A 66 -15.50 10.26 12.37
C GLY A 66 -15.72 10.33 10.84
N PRO A 67 -15.85 9.17 10.16
CA PRO A 67 -15.82 9.04 8.68
C PRO A 67 -16.92 9.81 7.91
N LYS A 68 -17.86 10.44 8.62
CA LYS A 68 -18.97 11.22 8.07
C LYS A 68 -18.66 12.72 7.94
N GLY A 69 -17.64 13.23 8.63
CA GLY A 69 -17.43 14.68 8.76
C GLY A 69 -16.79 15.39 7.57
N LEU A 70 -16.09 14.66 6.69
CA LEU A 70 -15.22 15.32 5.71
C LEU A 70 -15.10 14.65 4.34
N ARG A 71 -16.12 13.90 3.93
CA ARG A 71 -16.31 13.76 2.49
C ARG A 71 -17.08 14.98 2.07
N SER A 72 -16.36 16.02 1.67
CA SER A 72 -16.93 17.07 0.82
C SER A 72 -17.87 16.38 -0.17
N ALA A 73 -19.08 16.90 -0.38
CA ALA A 73 -20.05 16.32 -1.32
C ALA A 73 -19.50 16.13 -2.76
N ARG A 74 -18.25 16.56 -3.01
CA ARG A 74 -17.47 16.31 -4.22
C ARG A 74 -16.78 14.95 -4.16
N GLN A 75 -17.00 14.14 -5.20
CA GLN A 75 -16.21 12.94 -5.45
C GLN A 75 -14.71 13.28 -5.47
N GLY A 76 -13.92 12.59 -4.65
CA GLY A 76 -12.45 12.67 -4.66
C GLY A 76 -11.88 12.17 -5.99
N LYS A 77 -10.57 12.33 -6.22
CA LYS A 77 -9.93 12.00 -7.51
C LYS A 77 -10.26 10.58 -7.97
N ALA A 78 -10.13 9.60 -7.09
CA ALA A 78 -10.39 8.20 -7.39
C ALA A 78 -11.87 7.96 -7.74
N GLY A 79 -12.81 8.60 -7.04
CA GLY A 79 -14.24 8.54 -7.37
C GLY A 79 -14.57 9.15 -8.74
N ARG A 80 -13.94 10.27 -9.11
CA ARG A 80 -14.10 10.89 -10.44
C ARG A 80 -13.61 9.97 -11.57
N HIS A 81 -12.56 9.21 -11.30
CA HIS A 81 -12.01 8.23 -12.22
C HIS A 81 -12.63 6.82 -12.04
N LYS A 82 -13.71 6.69 -11.25
CA LYS A 82 -14.42 5.42 -11.00
C LYS A 82 -13.52 4.29 -10.51
N MET A 83 -12.47 4.63 -9.76
CA MET A 83 -11.66 3.64 -9.07
C MET A 83 -12.46 3.06 -7.90
N THR A 84 -12.54 1.74 -7.82
CA THR A 84 -13.33 1.03 -6.80
C THR A 84 -12.48 0.19 -5.85
N GLU A 85 -11.21 -0.03 -6.20
CA GLU A 85 -10.23 -0.74 -5.41
C GLU A 85 -8.81 -0.26 -5.71
N ILE A 86 -7.90 -0.46 -4.75
CA ILE A 86 -6.48 -0.21 -4.92
C ILE A 86 -5.79 -1.46 -5.49
N THR A 87 -4.73 -1.24 -6.24
CA THR A 87 -3.85 -2.28 -6.78
C THR A 87 -2.53 -2.35 -6.01
N VAL A 88 -1.78 -3.45 -6.18
CA VAL A 88 -0.42 -3.59 -5.63
C VAL A 88 0.48 -2.46 -6.13
N GLU A 89 0.44 -2.17 -7.42
CA GLU A 89 1.20 -1.13 -8.08
C GLU A 89 0.90 0.27 -7.52
N ALA A 90 -0.36 0.53 -7.16
CA ALA A 90 -0.74 1.78 -6.54
C ALA A 90 -0.19 1.90 -5.11
N ILE A 91 -0.17 0.81 -4.34
CA ILE A 91 0.45 0.79 -2.99
C ILE A 91 1.96 1.04 -3.11
N ALA A 92 2.63 0.34 -4.02
CA ALA A 92 4.06 0.53 -4.28
C ALA A 92 4.38 1.97 -4.69
N TYR A 93 3.54 2.57 -5.54
CA TYR A 93 3.69 3.97 -5.93
C TYR A 93 3.57 4.92 -4.73
N VAL A 94 2.59 4.69 -3.84
CA VAL A 94 2.45 5.50 -2.62
C VAL A 94 3.65 5.32 -1.68
N ALA A 95 4.19 4.12 -1.53
CA ALA A 95 5.39 3.85 -0.73
C ALA A 95 6.61 4.60 -1.27
N MET A 96 6.82 4.56 -2.58
CA MET A 96 7.87 5.30 -3.26
C MET A 96 7.71 6.83 -3.06
N GLN A 97 6.50 7.36 -3.23
CA GLN A 97 6.23 8.78 -3.00
C GLN A 97 6.43 9.20 -1.55
N ALA A 98 6.07 8.32 -0.60
CA ALA A 98 6.31 8.54 0.82
C ALA A 98 7.81 8.58 1.15
N ARG A 99 8.62 7.70 0.54
CA ARG A 99 10.07 7.73 0.67
C ARG A 99 10.66 9.03 0.11
N LEU A 100 10.24 9.44 -1.08
CA LEU A 100 10.69 10.72 -1.68
C LEU A 100 10.35 11.92 -0.78
N ALA A 101 9.14 11.95 -0.23
CA ALA A 101 8.70 13.03 0.66
C ALA A 101 9.48 13.08 2.00
N LEU A 102 10.14 11.97 2.38
CA LEU A 102 10.94 11.86 3.60
C LEU A 102 12.45 11.98 3.33
N SER A 103 12.88 11.95 2.07
CA SER A 103 14.28 12.13 1.68
C SER A 103 14.63 13.60 1.46
N SER A 104 15.93 13.90 1.43
CA SER A 104 16.47 15.19 1.01
C SER A 104 16.52 15.39 -0.51
N ASP A 105 16.08 14.40 -1.30
CA ASP A 105 16.10 14.47 -2.75
C ASP A 105 15.16 15.56 -3.26
N GLU A 106 15.72 16.53 -4.00
CA GLU A 106 14.95 17.65 -4.55
C GLU A 106 14.14 17.26 -5.79
N GLN A 107 14.53 16.18 -6.48
CA GLN A 107 13.92 15.76 -7.74
C GLN A 107 13.66 14.26 -7.77
N PHE A 108 12.49 13.90 -8.29
CA PHE A 108 12.17 12.52 -8.62
C PHE A 108 12.78 12.14 -9.97
N HIS A 109 13.67 11.15 -9.97
CA HIS A 109 14.13 10.50 -11.18
C HIS A 109 14.36 9.01 -10.94
N SER A 110 14.34 8.22 -12.01
CA SER A 110 14.37 6.76 -11.95
C SER A 110 15.61 6.19 -11.25
N GLY A 111 16.75 6.90 -11.29
CA GLY A 111 17.98 6.52 -10.59
C GLY A 111 18.10 7.03 -9.16
N GLY A 112 17.25 7.99 -8.74
CA GLY A 112 17.34 8.73 -7.47
C GLY A 112 18.64 9.50 -7.25
N GLN A 113 18.70 10.37 -6.23
CA GLN A 113 19.92 11.11 -5.91
C GLN A 113 20.77 10.27 -4.93
N GLY A 114 22.07 10.17 -5.19
CA GLY A 114 22.97 9.35 -4.36
C GLY A 114 22.84 7.84 -4.60
N ASN A 115 22.70 7.06 -3.52
CA ASN A 115 22.78 5.59 -3.54
C ASN A 115 21.41 4.88 -3.51
N PHE A 116 20.29 5.57 -3.78
CA PHE A 116 18.96 4.99 -3.69
C PHE A 116 18.14 5.16 -4.98
N SER A 117 17.72 4.05 -5.58
CA SER A 117 16.93 3.99 -6.79
C SER A 117 15.44 3.83 -6.49
N TYR A 118 14.65 4.87 -6.78
CA TYR A 118 13.20 4.81 -6.65
C TYR A 118 12.54 3.75 -7.54
N LEU A 119 13.10 3.51 -8.72
CA LEU A 119 12.60 2.48 -9.62
C LEU A 119 12.82 1.08 -9.04
N LEU A 120 14.02 0.81 -8.53
CA LEU A 120 14.29 -0.47 -7.88
C LEU A 120 13.43 -0.64 -6.64
N PHE A 121 13.32 0.38 -5.78
CA PHE A 121 12.45 0.31 -4.60
C PHE A 121 10.99 0.02 -4.95
N TYR A 122 10.45 0.69 -5.97
CA TYR A 122 9.10 0.42 -6.46
C TYR A 122 8.95 -1.04 -6.91
N ASN A 123 9.87 -1.53 -7.75
CA ASN A 123 9.84 -2.89 -8.26
C ASN A 123 9.97 -3.91 -7.13
N THR A 124 10.90 -3.71 -6.19
CA THR A 124 11.07 -4.57 -5.01
C THR A 124 9.78 -4.65 -4.19
N VAL A 125 9.08 -3.53 -3.97
CA VAL A 125 7.80 -3.53 -3.28
C VAL A 125 6.74 -4.33 -4.06
N VAL A 126 6.65 -4.15 -5.37
CA VAL A 126 5.71 -4.90 -6.21
C VAL A 126 6.02 -6.40 -6.16
N ASP A 127 7.29 -6.77 -6.31
CA ASP A 127 7.77 -8.16 -6.34
C ASP A 127 7.47 -8.85 -5.00
N VAL A 128 7.77 -8.20 -3.88
CA VAL A 128 7.42 -8.73 -2.55
C VAL A 128 5.91 -8.94 -2.43
N LEU A 129 5.10 -7.93 -2.76
CA LEU A 129 3.64 -8.01 -2.61
C LEU A 129 2.98 -9.02 -3.57
N ARG A 130 3.60 -9.32 -4.71
CA ARG A 130 3.12 -10.33 -5.68
C ARG A 130 3.72 -11.71 -5.51
N SER A 131 4.75 -11.85 -4.67
CA SER A 131 5.37 -13.16 -4.42
C SER A 131 4.37 -14.17 -3.88
N ASP A 132 4.54 -15.44 -4.26
CA ASP A 132 3.73 -16.54 -3.72
C ASP A 132 3.85 -16.64 -2.19
N THR A 133 5.00 -16.24 -1.64
CA THR A 133 5.24 -16.18 -0.19
C THR A 133 4.38 -15.13 0.50
N PHE A 134 4.12 -13.99 -0.14
CA PHE A 134 3.27 -12.92 0.42
C PHE A 134 1.79 -13.08 0.08
N ALA A 135 1.45 -13.87 -0.94
CA ALA A 135 0.07 -14.07 -1.40
C ALA A 135 -0.96 -14.35 -0.28
N PRO A 136 -0.66 -15.09 0.81
CA PRO A 136 -1.60 -15.27 1.92
C PRO A 136 -1.95 -14.00 2.69
N PHE A 137 -1.05 -13.00 2.71
CA PHE A 137 -1.18 -11.75 3.46
C PHE A 137 -1.75 -10.60 2.61
N LEU A 138 -1.53 -10.64 1.29
CA LEU A 138 -1.96 -9.60 0.37
C LEU A 138 -3.46 -9.22 0.50
N PRO A 139 -4.42 -10.16 0.63
CA PRO A 139 -5.83 -9.80 0.80
C PRO A 139 -6.10 -8.93 2.02
N HIS A 140 -5.32 -9.10 3.10
CA HIS A 140 -5.44 -8.28 4.30
C HIS A 140 -5.00 -6.85 4.02
N VAL A 141 -3.81 -6.68 3.43
CA VAL A 141 -3.27 -5.37 3.05
C VAL A 141 -4.26 -4.65 2.13
N LEU A 142 -4.71 -5.28 1.04
CA LEU A 142 -5.69 -4.69 0.13
C LEU A 142 -6.99 -4.30 0.84
N ALA A 143 -7.47 -5.11 1.79
CA ALA A 143 -8.68 -4.81 2.55
C ALA A 143 -8.51 -3.59 3.47
N VAL A 144 -7.35 -3.42 4.11
CA VAL A 144 -7.04 -2.23 4.93
C VAL A 144 -7.07 -0.98 4.07
N TRP A 145 -6.36 -0.97 2.95
CA TRP A 145 -6.31 0.16 2.03
C TRP A 145 -7.67 0.49 1.40
N ASN A 146 -8.39 -0.52 0.91
CA ASN A 146 -9.71 -0.35 0.31
C ASN A 146 -10.73 0.19 1.30
N ARG A 147 -10.68 -0.24 2.56
CA ARG A 147 -11.55 0.32 3.61
C ARG A 147 -11.28 1.80 3.84
N ARG A 148 -10.02 2.24 3.70
CA ARG A 148 -9.64 3.62 3.95
C ARG A 148 -9.93 4.54 2.76
N LEU A 149 -9.68 4.08 1.55
CA LEU A 149 -9.84 4.87 0.31
C LEU A 149 -11.24 4.76 -0.30
N PHE A 150 -11.85 3.57 -0.23
CA PHE A 150 -13.12 3.23 -0.90
C PHE A 150 -14.14 2.62 0.08
N PRO A 151 -14.50 3.31 1.18
CA PRO A 151 -15.38 2.74 2.20
C PRO A 151 -16.79 2.42 1.67
N ASP A 152 -17.30 3.20 0.71
CA ASP A 152 -18.64 2.98 0.13
C ASP A 152 -18.65 1.74 -0.76
N GLU A 153 -17.65 1.58 -1.63
CA GLU A 153 -17.47 0.38 -2.46
C GLU A 153 -17.23 -0.87 -1.60
N THR A 154 -16.46 -0.72 -0.52
CA THR A 154 -16.22 -1.79 0.46
C THR A 154 -17.51 -2.18 1.19
N LYS A 155 -18.44 -1.24 1.42
CA LYS A 155 -19.76 -1.51 2.00
C LYS A 155 -20.67 -2.20 0.98
N ALA A 156 -20.79 -1.65 -0.23
CA ALA A 156 -21.59 -2.22 -1.31
C ALA A 156 -21.17 -3.66 -1.65
N ARG A 157 -19.86 -3.94 -1.71
CA ARG A 157 -19.33 -5.29 -1.94
C ARG A 157 -19.72 -6.28 -0.84
N ARG A 158 -19.72 -5.84 0.42
CA ARG A 158 -20.13 -6.66 1.56
C ARG A 158 -21.63 -6.98 1.50
N GLU A 159 -22.46 -5.98 1.22
CA GLU A 159 -23.92 -6.14 1.07
C GLU A 159 -24.27 -7.04 -0.11
N HIS A 160 -23.61 -6.86 -1.26
CA HIS A 160 -23.80 -7.72 -2.42
C HIS A 160 -23.42 -9.18 -2.12
N LYS A 161 -22.31 -9.41 -1.41
CA LYS A 161 -21.88 -10.76 -1.02
C LYS A 161 -22.87 -11.44 -0.06
N SER A 162 -23.52 -10.70 0.85
CA SER A 162 -24.53 -11.27 1.75
C SER A 162 -25.86 -11.57 1.07
N MET A 163 -26.22 -10.82 0.03
CA MET A 163 -27.51 -10.97 -0.68
C MET A 163 -27.46 -11.95 -1.86
N SER A 164 -26.27 -12.29 -2.34
CA SER A 164 -26.11 -13.14 -3.53
C SER A 164 -26.47 -14.61 -3.20
N SER A 165 -27.71 -15.02 -3.48
CA SER A 165 -28.16 -16.44 -3.45
C SER A 165 -28.64 -16.93 -4.84
N GLY A 166 -28.53 -16.08 -5.86
CA GLY A 166 -29.05 -16.32 -7.20
C GLY A 166 -28.15 -17.13 -8.14
N THR A 167 -28.62 -17.30 -9.38
CA THR A 167 -27.92 -17.99 -10.48
C THR A 167 -26.55 -17.38 -10.79
N ALA A 168 -26.38 -16.07 -10.65
CA ALA A 168 -25.09 -15.40 -10.82
C ALA A 168 -24.00 -15.94 -9.88
N LEU A 169 -24.34 -16.23 -8.61
CA LEU A 169 -23.38 -16.83 -7.67
C LEU A 169 -23.03 -18.27 -8.06
N LYS A 170 -24.01 -19.03 -8.55
CA LYS A 170 -23.78 -20.39 -9.04
C LYS A 170 -22.84 -20.39 -10.26
N LEU A 171 -23.05 -19.46 -11.18
CA LEU A 171 -22.19 -19.27 -12.35
C LEU A 171 -20.77 -18.85 -11.95
N LEU A 172 -20.61 -17.88 -11.04
CA LEU A 172 -19.29 -17.47 -10.55
C LEU A 172 -18.54 -18.62 -9.87
N ARG A 173 -19.23 -19.45 -9.07
CA ARG A 173 -18.64 -20.65 -8.46
C ARG A 173 -18.21 -21.68 -9.51
N GLN A 174 -19.01 -21.86 -10.55
CA GLN A 174 -18.66 -22.76 -11.66
C GLN A 174 -17.42 -22.28 -12.40
N LEU A 175 -17.39 -21.01 -12.82
CA LEU A 175 -16.23 -20.41 -13.51
C LEU A 175 -14.96 -20.45 -12.65
N CYS A 176 -15.07 -20.24 -11.34
CA CYS A 176 -13.93 -20.31 -10.44
C CYS A 176 -13.34 -21.73 -10.36
N LYS A 177 -14.20 -22.76 -10.31
CA LYS A 177 -13.77 -24.16 -10.37
C LYS A 177 -13.10 -24.49 -11.70
N GLU A 178 -13.69 -24.08 -12.81
CA GLU A 178 -13.16 -24.31 -14.16
C GLU A 178 -11.78 -23.67 -14.34
N ASN A 179 -11.59 -22.43 -13.86
CA ASN A 179 -10.30 -21.74 -13.90
C ASN A 179 -9.23 -22.37 -13.01
N GLN A 180 -9.60 -22.88 -11.82
CA GLN A 180 -8.67 -23.64 -10.97
C GLN A 180 -8.21 -24.95 -11.62
N ILE A 181 -9.12 -25.66 -12.30
CA ILE A 181 -8.80 -26.90 -13.02
C ILE A 181 -7.91 -26.59 -14.24
N ALA A 182 -8.19 -25.50 -14.95
CA ALA A 182 -7.40 -25.07 -16.11
C ALA A 182 -5.99 -24.61 -15.71
N GLY A 183 -5.85 -23.89 -14.59
CA GLY A 183 -4.54 -23.52 -14.03
C GLY A 183 -3.71 -24.76 -13.68
N ARG A 184 -4.31 -25.67 -12.91
CA ARG A 184 -3.65 -26.92 -12.47
C ARG A 184 -3.24 -27.87 -13.62
N ARG A 185 -3.84 -27.72 -14.80
CA ARG A 185 -3.49 -28.47 -16.02
C ARG A 185 -2.29 -27.90 -16.78
N LYS A 186 -1.95 -26.62 -16.57
CA LYS A 186 -0.79 -25.97 -17.20
C LYS A 186 0.52 -26.26 -16.47
N ASP A 187 0.43 -26.71 -15.22
CA ASP A 187 1.57 -26.95 -14.33
C ASP A 187 2.11 -28.39 -14.40
N VAL A 188 1.63 -29.20 -15.36
CA VAL A 188 1.88 -30.67 -15.45
C VAL A 188 2.63 -31.08 -16.73
N TRP A 189 3.31 -30.16 -17.40
CA TRP A 189 4.17 -30.46 -18.55
C TRP A 189 5.56 -29.86 -18.38
#